data_AF-A0A127ETA4-F1
#
_entry.id   AF-A0A127ETA4-F1
#
_cell.length_a   1.000
_cell.length_b   1.000
_cell.length_c   1.000
_cell.angle_alpha   90.00
_cell.angle_beta   90.00
_cell.angle_gamma   90.00
#
_symmetry.space_group_name_H-M   'P 1'
#
loop_
_entity.id
_entity.type
_entity.pdbx_description
1 polymer ?
#
loop_
_entity_poly.entity_id
_entity_poly.type
_entity_poly.pdbx_seq_one_letter_code
_entity_poly.pdbx_strand_id
1 'polypeptide(L)'
;MEFAINFAKSNAGIVSPVLLSSPFILIALGYYGHTRSYKIAPDEAKLLRYWLLVANAKGRFSRGSSETILDQDLAISRDGGSVNDLIERLRQQAGRLDVTPEELEGRNVRSAVFKTMFLAFKEAGAKDWTSNLAIAVDHSGAQHRIQFHHIFPKDSLKGIYAQREVDDIANLAFISGDTNRKISKTKFKDYLPDFIKRIGTEAFAHQCIPLDDNVREVDQYKSFLAARRASIAERLNAYLGDPL
;
A
#
# COMPACT_ATOMS: atom_id res chain seq x y z
N MET A 1 -4.51 -22.63 8.89
CA MET A 1 -4.72 -21.45 8.02
C MET A 1 -5.64 -20.40 8.59
N GLU A 2 -6.67 -20.78 9.34
CA GLU A 2 -7.61 -19.83 9.96
C GLU A 2 -6.92 -18.75 10.80
N PHE A 3 -5.96 -19.13 11.65
CA PHE A 3 -5.17 -18.16 12.43
C PHE A 3 -4.54 -17.07 11.54
N ALA A 4 -3.84 -17.44 10.47
CA ALA A 4 -3.16 -16.49 9.58
C ALA A 4 -4.14 -15.54 8.88
N ILE A 5 -5.26 -16.07 8.39
CA ILE A 5 -6.31 -15.28 7.72
C ILE A 5 -6.95 -14.31 8.72
N ASN A 6 -7.30 -14.79 9.92
CA ASN A 6 -7.92 -13.98 10.96
C ASN A 6 -6.97 -12.91 11.49
N PHE A 7 -5.68 -13.24 11.66
CA PHE A 7 -4.65 -12.29 12.07
C PHE A 7 -4.43 -11.22 11.01
N ALA A 8 -4.26 -11.61 9.74
CA ALA A 8 -4.10 -10.66 8.63
C ALA A 8 -5.30 -9.71 8.51
N LYS A 9 -6.52 -10.23 8.67
CA LYS A 9 -7.76 -9.45 8.62
C LYS A 9 -7.91 -8.51 9.83
N SER A 10 -7.78 -9.05 11.05
CA SER A 10 -8.17 -8.36 12.28
C SER A 10 -7.07 -7.46 12.83
N ASN A 11 -5.80 -7.88 12.67
CA ASN A 11 -4.66 -7.13 13.20
C ASN A 11 -4.07 -6.19 12.14
N ALA A 12 -4.14 -6.53 10.85
CA ALA A 12 -3.47 -5.77 9.78
C ALA A 12 -4.40 -5.21 8.69
N GLY A 13 -5.73 -5.39 8.82
CA GLY A 13 -6.70 -4.86 7.86
C GLY A 13 -6.66 -5.50 6.46
N ILE A 14 -5.91 -6.60 6.30
CA ILE A 14 -5.75 -7.34 5.04
C ILE A 14 -6.96 -8.28 4.87
N VAL A 15 -8.05 -7.73 4.36
CA VAL A 15 -9.33 -8.44 4.21
C VAL A 15 -9.45 -9.28 2.93
N SER A 16 -8.49 -9.20 2.02
CA SER A 16 -8.52 -9.88 0.72
C SER A 16 -7.10 -10.24 0.26
N PRO A 17 -6.89 -11.41 -0.38
CA PRO A 17 -5.59 -11.80 -0.92
C PRO A 17 -4.98 -10.81 -1.92
N VAL A 18 -5.78 -9.99 -2.62
CA VAL A 18 -5.24 -8.97 -3.54
C VAL A 18 -4.39 -7.92 -2.82
N LEU A 19 -4.61 -7.73 -1.52
CA LEU A 19 -3.85 -6.81 -0.67
C LEU A 19 -2.53 -7.42 -0.17
N LEU A 20 -2.29 -8.71 -0.41
CA LEU A 20 -1.03 -9.39 -0.10
C LEU A 20 -0.07 -9.32 -1.29
N SER A 21 1.19 -8.99 -1.02
CA SER A 21 2.27 -9.06 -2.01
C SER A 21 2.60 -10.49 -2.40
N SER A 22 2.36 -11.45 -1.51
CA SER A 22 2.47 -12.90 -1.76
C SER A 22 1.60 -13.71 -0.79
N PRO A 23 1.00 -14.84 -1.24
CA PRO A 23 0.31 -15.76 -0.34
C PRO A 23 1.23 -16.44 0.69
N PHE A 24 2.54 -16.48 0.44
CA PHE A 24 3.52 -17.10 1.35
C PHE A 24 3.61 -16.39 2.70
N ILE A 25 3.21 -15.11 2.76
CA ILE A 25 3.01 -14.38 4.01
C ILE A 25 2.05 -15.13 4.92
N LEU A 26 0.92 -15.62 4.40
CA LEU A 26 -0.06 -16.35 5.21
C LEU A 26 0.48 -17.70 5.67
N ILE A 27 1.30 -18.36 4.84
CA ILE A 27 1.93 -19.64 5.21
C ILE A 27 2.88 -19.43 6.39
N ALA A 28 3.78 -18.44 6.29
CA ALA A 28 4.71 -18.09 7.36
C ALA A 28 3.96 -17.71 8.66
N LEU A 29 2.92 -16.87 8.58
CA LEU A 29 2.08 -16.52 9.74
C LEU A 29 1.40 -17.74 10.37
N GLY A 30 0.85 -18.62 9.54
CA GLY A 30 0.13 -19.80 10.02
C GLY A 30 1.07 -20.80 10.69
N TYR A 31 2.27 -20.94 10.16
CA TYR A 31 3.30 -21.78 10.75
C TYR A 31 3.85 -21.19 12.04
N TYR A 32 4.14 -19.88 12.08
CA TYR A 32 4.53 -19.19 13.32
C TYR A 32 3.48 -19.35 14.42
N GLY A 33 2.19 -19.14 14.08
CA GLY A 33 1.10 -19.38 15.01
C GLY A 33 1.05 -20.84 15.48
N HIS A 34 1.28 -21.81 14.58
CA HIS A 34 1.30 -23.23 14.92
C HIS A 34 2.42 -23.58 15.91
N THR A 35 3.64 -23.10 15.71
CA THR A 35 4.77 -23.35 16.62
C THR A 35 4.59 -22.70 17.99
N ARG A 36 3.62 -21.78 18.13
CA ARG A 36 3.18 -21.17 19.39
C ARG A 36 1.88 -21.75 19.95
N SER A 37 1.37 -22.85 19.40
CA SER A 37 0.06 -23.40 19.77
C SER A 37 -1.08 -22.36 19.70
N TYR A 38 -0.95 -21.40 18.78
CA TYR A 38 -1.86 -20.27 18.57
C TYR A 38 -2.04 -19.34 19.78
N LYS A 39 -1.09 -19.37 20.73
CA LYS A 39 -1.04 -18.48 21.90
C LYS A 39 0.05 -17.43 21.66
N ILE A 40 -0.36 -16.26 21.20
CA ILE A 40 0.53 -15.13 20.92
C ILE A 40 0.29 -14.04 21.95
N ALA A 41 1.34 -13.61 22.63
CA ALA A 41 1.25 -12.52 23.61
C ALA A 41 0.98 -11.16 22.92
N PRO A 42 0.39 -10.17 23.62
CA PRO A 42 0.08 -8.88 23.00
C PRO A 42 1.26 -8.19 22.32
N ASP A 43 2.45 -8.19 22.94
CA ASP A 43 3.62 -7.54 22.36
C ASP A 43 4.21 -8.34 21.18
N GLU A 44 4.17 -9.67 21.27
CA GLU A 44 4.54 -10.55 20.14
C GLU A 44 3.57 -10.35 18.96
N ALA A 45 2.27 -10.15 19.21
CA ALA A 45 1.28 -9.85 18.18
C ALA A 45 1.52 -8.48 17.51
N LYS A 46 1.97 -7.46 18.26
CA LYS A 46 2.36 -6.17 17.67
C LYS A 46 3.56 -6.33 16.74
N LEU A 47 4.60 -7.04 17.17
CA LEU A 47 5.76 -7.34 16.32
C LEU A 47 5.37 -8.16 15.10
N LEU A 48 4.49 -9.15 15.25
CA LEU A 48 4.05 -10.01 14.15
C LEU A 48 3.23 -9.23 13.13
N ARG A 49 2.41 -8.27 13.60
CA ARG A 49 1.71 -7.31 12.74
C ARG A 49 2.70 -6.42 12.00
N TYR A 50 3.72 -5.88 12.69
CA TYR A 50 4.77 -5.08 12.05
C TYR A 50 5.48 -5.89 10.95
N TRP A 51 5.96 -7.09 11.28
CA TRP A 51 6.62 -7.99 10.33
C TRP A 51 5.73 -8.27 9.11
N LEU A 52 4.45 -8.60 9.33
CA LEU A 52 3.48 -8.82 8.26
C LEU A 52 3.38 -7.62 7.31
N LEU A 53 3.21 -6.41 7.86
CA LEU A 53 3.02 -5.21 7.07
C LEU A 53 4.30 -4.82 6.30
N VAL A 54 5.47 -4.94 6.91
CA VAL A 54 6.74 -4.63 6.24
C VAL A 54 7.11 -5.69 5.20
N ALA A 55 6.89 -6.97 5.50
CA ALA A 55 7.06 -8.05 4.53
C ALA A 55 6.13 -7.85 3.31
N ASN A 56 4.92 -7.35 3.56
CA ASN A 56 4.00 -6.96 2.51
C ASN A 56 4.54 -5.78 1.69
N ALA A 57 4.95 -4.69 2.34
CA ALA A 57 5.44 -3.46 1.69
C ALA A 57 6.70 -3.68 0.85
N LYS A 58 7.69 -4.39 1.41
CA LYS A 58 8.98 -4.68 0.77
C LYS A 58 8.91 -5.83 -0.24
N GLY A 59 7.80 -6.58 -0.27
CA GLY A 59 7.62 -7.72 -1.16
C GLY A 59 8.58 -8.86 -0.82
N ARG A 60 8.62 -9.26 0.46
CA ARG A 60 9.52 -10.29 1.04
C ARG A 60 9.68 -11.52 0.13
N PHE A 61 8.56 -12.04 -0.35
CA PHE A 61 8.51 -13.26 -1.19
C PHE A 61 8.42 -12.98 -2.69
N SER A 62 8.62 -11.73 -3.14
CA SER A 62 8.52 -11.34 -4.56
C SER A 62 9.88 -11.23 -5.25
N ARG A 63 10.98 -11.26 -4.49
CA ARG A 63 12.36 -11.13 -5.02
C ARG A 63 13.14 -12.39 -4.70
N GLY A 64 13.63 -13.08 -5.73
CA GLY A 64 14.39 -14.33 -5.57
C GLY A 64 13.50 -15.57 -5.48
N SER A 65 14.07 -16.68 -5.01
CA SER A 65 13.34 -17.95 -4.82
C SER A 65 12.38 -17.82 -3.63
N SER A 66 11.10 -17.63 -3.92
CA SER A 66 10.05 -17.46 -2.91
C SER A 66 9.96 -18.65 -1.96
N GLU A 67 10.20 -19.87 -2.44
CA GLU A 67 10.22 -21.10 -1.63
C GLU A 67 11.41 -21.12 -0.69
N THR A 68 12.62 -20.86 -1.18
CA THR A 68 13.82 -20.77 -0.33
C THR A 68 13.70 -19.68 0.73
N ILE A 69 13.07 -18.57 0.38
CA ILE A 69 12.81 -17.48 1.32
C ILE A 69 11.79 -17.92 2.38
N LEU A 70 10.73 -18.61 1.99
CA LEU A 70 9.75 -19.15 2.91
C LEU A 70 10.39 -20.17 3.85
N ASP A 71 11.20 -21.10 3.34
CA ASP A 71 11.90 -22.09 4.16
C ASP A 71 12.77 -21.46 5.25
N GLN A 72 13.39 -20.31 4.98
CA GLN A 72 14.14 -19.56 6.00
C GLN A 72 13.24 -19.06 7.13
N ASP A 73 12.11 -18.45 6.81
CA ASP A 73 11.17 -17.92 7.80
C ASP A 73 10.50 -19.06 8.60
N LEU A 74 10.23 -20.19 7.94
CA LEU A 74 9.72 -21.41 8.58
C LEU A 74 10.78 -22.02 9.52
N ALA A 75 12.04 -22.09 9.11
CA ALA A 75 13.12 -22.61 9.96
C ALA A 75 13.29 -21.80 11.26
N ILE A 76 13.27 -20.46 11.17
CA ILE A 76 13.29 -19.59 12.36
C ILE A 76 12.17 -19.95 13.33
N SER A 77 10.96 -20.11 12.80
CA SER A 77 9.77 -20.43 13.61
C SER A 77 9.85 -21.82 14.24
N ARG A 78 10.36 -22.81 13.48
CA ARG A 78 10.54 -24.21 13.90
C ARG A 78 11.55 -24.32 15.02
N ASP A 79 12.66 -23.58 14.92
CA ASP A 79 13.80 -23.66 15.83
C ASP A 79 13.59 -22.79 17.09
N GLY A 80 12.37 -22.27 17.30
CA GLY A 80 12.00 -21.51 18.49
C GLY A 80 12.32 -20.01 18.42
N GLY A 81 12.79 -19.51 17.27
CA GLY A 81 13.10 -18.09 17.06
C GLY A 81 11.86 -17.18 17.22
N SER A 82 12.11 -15.95 17.62
CA SER A 82 11.12 -14.90 17.88
C SER A 82 10.69 -14.16 16.61
N VAL A 83 9.68 -13.30 16.72
CA VAL A 83 9.34 -12.39 15.61
C VAL A 83 10.49 -11.42 15.29
N ASN A 84 11.32 -11.03 16.27
CA ASN A 84 12.48 -10.18 16.02
C ASN A 84 13.48 -10.85 15.08
N ASP A 85 13.64 -12.17 15.16
CA ASP A 85 14.49 -12.92 14.23
C ASP A 85 13.93 -12.89 12.80
N LEU A 86 12.60 -12.95 12.65
CA LEU A 86 11.93 -12.78 11.35
C LEU A 86 12.10 -11.36 10.79
N ILE A 87 12.03 -10.33 11.66
CA ILE A 87 12.24 -8.92 11.30
C ILE A 87 13.69 -8.70 10.86
N GLU A 88 14.65 -9.26 11.60
CA GLU A 88 16.07 -9.15 11.25
C GLU A 88 16.36 -9.87 9.94
N ARG A 89 15.74 -11.03 9.71
CA ARG A 89 15.87 -11.73 8.41
C ARG A 89 15.31 -10.91 7.25
N LEU A 90 14.18 -10.25 7.46
CA LEU A 90 13.61 -9.32 6.50
C LEU A 90 14.53 -8.12 6.25
N ARG A 91 15.15 -7.57 7.29
CA ARG A 91 16.14 -6.47 7.21
C ARG A 91 17.37 -6.87 6.41
N GLN A 92 17.91 -8.07 6.62
CA GLN A 92 19.05 -8.59 5.86
C GLN A 92 18.75 -8.66 4.34
N GLN A 93 17.51 -8.97 3.95
CA GLN A 93 17.12 -9.02 2.54
C GLN A 93 16.80 -7.63 1.97
N ALA A 94 16.04 -6.82 2.71
CA ALA A 94 15.48 -5.56 2.21
C ALA A 94 16.41 -4.36 2.43
N GLY A 95 17.39 -4.48 3.33
CA GLY A 95 18.15 -3.37 3.87
C GLY A 95 17.28 -2.57 4.83
N ARG A 96 16.99 -1.32 4.48
CA ARG A 96 16.10 -0.44 5.26
C ARG A 96 14.67 -0.96 5.26
N LEU A 97 14.03 -0.92 6.42
CA LEU A 97 12.64 -1.36 6.59
C LEU A 97 11.63 -0.22 6.41
N ASP A 98 12.03 1.01 6.69
CA ASP A 98 11.26 2.20 6.35
C ASP A 98 11.20 2.41 4.84
N VAL A 99 10.10 2.99 4.36
CA VAL A 99 9.90 3.33 2.96
C VAL A 99 10.41 4.75 2.74
N THR A 100 11.34 4.92 1.79
CA THR A 100 11.82 6.24 1.38
C THR A 100 11.06 6.74 0.13
N PRO A 101 11.02 8.06 -0.13
CA PRO A 101 10.39 8.59 -1.33
C PRO A 101 11.00 8.04 -2.63
N GLU A 102 12.31 7.78 -2.65
CA GLU A 102 13.05 7.24 -3.80
C GLU A 102 12.64 5.81 -4.10
N GLU A 103 12.28 5.01 -3.09
CA GLU A 103 11.79 3.64 -3.30
C GLU A 103 10.46 3.60 -4.07
N LEU A 104 9.67 4.67 -3.99
CA LEU A 104 8.38 4.83 -4.66
C LEU A 104 8.53 5.23 -6.13
N GLU A 105 9.70 5.73 -6.54
CA GLU A 105 9.92 6.25 -7.89
C GLU A 105 9.76 5.21 -9.00
N GLY A 106 8.80 5.45 -9.89
CA GLY A 106 8.45 4.59 -10.99
C GLY A 106 7.88 3.24 -10.57
N ARG A 107 7.46 3.10 -9.30
CA ARG A 107 6.62 1.98 -8.88
C ARG A 107 5.26 2.13 -9.53
N ASN A 108 4.69 1.00 -9.94
CA ASN A 108 3.36 0.95 -10.55
C ASN A 108 2.42 0.07 -9.72
N VAL A 109 1.21 -0.13 -10.21
CA VAL A 109 0.13 -0.89 -9.52
C VAL A 109 0.47 -2.35 -9.22
N ARG A 110 1.48 -2.94 -9.87
CA ARG A 110 1.93 -4.32 -9.60
C ARG A 110 2.90 -4.39 -8.43
N SER A 111 3.41 -3.25 -7.97
CA SER A 111 4.35 -3.21 -6.86
C SER A 111 3.70 -3.61 -5.53
N ALA A 112 4.48 -4.26 -4.68
CA ALA A 112 4.05 -4.67 -3.34
C ALA A 112 3.64 -3.46 -2.48
N VAL A 113 4.37 -2.35 -2.61
CA VAL A 113 4.11 -1.10 -1.90
C VAL A 113 2.76 -0.46 -2.28
N PHE A 114 2.25 -0.65 -3.51
CA PHE A 114 0.93 -0.13 -3.90
C PHE A 114 -0.21 -0.73 -3.08
N LYS A 115 -0.11 -2.03 -2.76
CA LYS A 115 -1.09 -2.73 -1.90
C LYS A 115 -1.04 -2.20 -0.47
N THR A 116 0.16 -1.89 0.02
CA THR A 116 0.35 -1.28 1.35
C THR A 116 -0.11 0.17 1.38
N MET A 117 0.08 0.93 0.28
CA MET A 117 -0.47 2.27 0.12
C MET A 117 -2.00 2.29 0.23
N PHE A 118 -2.68 1.31 -0.37
CA PHE A 118 -4.12 1.14 -0.20
C PHE A 118 -4.51 0.92 1.26
N LEU A 119 -3.82 0.02 1.97
CA LEU A 119 -4.08 -0.25 3.38
C LEU A 119 -3.87 1.00 4.25
N ALA A 120 -2.76 1.71 4.06
CA ALA A 120 -2.42 2.91 4.81
C ALA A 120 -3.43 4.05 4.56
N PHE A 121 -3.87 4.25 3.32
CA PHE A 121 -4.88 5.26 2.99
C PHE A 121 -6.26 4.88 3.54
N LYS A 122 -6.61 3.59 3.49
CA LYS A 122 -7.86 3.10 4.08
C LYS A 122 -7.88 3.33 5.61
N GLU A 123 -6.78 3.02 6.30
CA GLU A 123 -6.63 3.28 7.73
C GLU A 123 -6.71 4.78 8.05
N ALA A 124 -6.13 5.62 7.18
CA ALA A 124 -6.25 7.07 7.28
C ALA A 124 -7.66 7.61 6.96
N GLY A 125 -8.65 6.76 6.67
CA GLY A 125 -10.02 7.17 6.40
C GLY A 125 -10.27 7.65 4.98
N ALA A 126 -9.47 7.22 4.00
CA ALA A 126 -9.69 7.55 2.60
C ALA A 126 -11.07 7.06 2.11
N LYS A 127 -11.76 7.95 1.41
CA LYS A 127 -13.12 7.74 0.87
C LYS A 127 -13.17 8.09 -0.61
N ASP A 128 -14.14 7.52 -1.30
CA ASP A 128 -14.50 7.92 -2.65
C ASP A 128 -15.01 9.37 -2.65
N TRP A 129 -14.52 10.16 -3.60
CA TRP A 129 -14.78 11.60 -3.62
C TRP A 129 -16.21 11.98 -4.01
N THR A 130 -17.04 11.03 -4.46
CA THR A 130 -18.45 11.27 -4.82
C THR A 130 -19.42 10.62 -3.86
N SER A 131 -19.26 9.33 -3.57
CA SER A 131 -20.18 8.58 -2.71
C SER A 131 -19.88 8.75 -1.23
N ASN A 132 -18.69 9.29 -0.88
CA ASN A 132 -18.20 9.41 0.50
C ASN A 132 -18.11 8.06 1.24
N LEU A 133 -18.10 6.94 0.50
CA LEU A 133 -17.90 5.61 1.05
C LEU A 133 -16.40 5.35 1.23
N ALA A 134 -16.04 4.61 2.28
CA ALA A 134 -14.66 4.18 2.50
C ALA A 134 -14.12 3.41 1.29
N ILE A 135 -12.85 3.61 0.95
CA ILE A 135 -12.24 2.85 -0.14
C ILE A 135 -12.25 1.36 0.21
N ALA A 136 -12.62 0.55 -0.78
CA ALA A 136 -12.74 -0.89 -0.65
C ALA A 136 -12.20 -1.58 -1.91
N VAL A 137 -11.85 -2.84 -1.74
CA VAL A 137 -11.58 -3.73 -2.88
C VAL A 137 -12.93 -4.12 -3.48
N ASP A 138 -13.02 -4.17 -4.81
CA ASP A 138 -14.25 -4.53 -5.51
C ASP A 138 -14.70 -5.98 -5.18
N HIS A 139 -16.01 -6.17 -5.02
CA HIS A 139 -16.64 -7.45 -4.74
C HIS A 139 -17.07 -8.21 -6.01
N SER A 140 -16.95 -7.62 -7.20
CA SER A 140 -17.45 -8.21 -8.45
C SER A 140 -16.40 -9.01 -9.25
N GLY A 141 -16.67 -10.31 -9.44
CA GLY A 141 -15.91 -11.23 -10.31
C GLY A 141 -14.83 -12.07 -9.61
N ALA A 142 -14.28 -13.07 -10.31
CA ALA A 142 -13.25 -14.00 -9.82
C ALA A 142 -11.90 -13.33 -9.48
N GLN A 143 -11.77 -12.01 -9.70
CA GLN A 143 -10.61 -11.22 -9.35
C GLN A 143 -11.05 -9.94 -8.64
N HIS A 144 -11.01 -9.95 -7.31
CA HIS A 144 -11.10 -8.76 -6.47
C HIS A 144 -10.01 -7.75 -6.86
N ARG A 145 -10.35 -6.57 -7.40
CA ARG A 145 -9.38 -5.56 -7.87
C ARG A 145 -9.44 -4.28 -7.06
N ILE A 146 -8.29 -3.64 -6.91
CA ILE A 146 -8.17 -2.29 -6.34
C ILE A 146 -8.50 -1.29 -7.45
N GLN A 147 -9.46 -0.40 -7.20
CA GLN A 147 -9.86 0.66 -8.12
C GLN A 147 -9.04 1.92 -7.88
N PHE A 148 -8.60 2.59 -8.95
CA PHE A 148 -7.78 3.79 -8.86
C PHE A 148 -7.98 4.70 -10.09
N HIS A 149 -7.51 5.93 -9.96
CA HIS A 149 -7.56 6.99 -10.96
C HIS A 149 -6.19 7.65 -11.10
N HIS A 150 -5.79 7.93 -12.33
CA HIS A 150 -4.62 8.76 -12.63
C HIS A 150 -4.96 10.22 -12.37
N ILE A 151 -4.44 10.80 -11.28
CA ILE A 151 -4.70 12.18 -10.84
C ILE A 151 -4.46 13.16 -11.99
N PHE A 152 -3.30 13.06 -12.63
CA PHE A 152 -3.06 13.62 -13.95
C PHE A 152 -3.46 12.58 -15.00
N PRO A 153 -4.52 12.82 -15.79
CA PRO A 153 -4.99 11.86 -16.78
C PRO A 153 -3.90 11.50 -17.77
N LYS A 154 -3.82 10.22 -18.17
CA LYS A 154 -2.78 9.73 -19.10
C LYS A 154 -2.69 10.55 -20.39
N ASP A 155 -3.83 10.92 -20.95
CA ASP A 155 -3.91 11.69 -22.19
C ASP A 155 -3.27 13.08 -22.06
N SER A 156 -3.27 13.67 -20.86
CA SER A 156 -2.64 14.96 -20.59
C SER A 156 -1.10 14.90 -20.52
N LEU A 157 -0.55 13.70 -20.32
CA LEU A 157 0.90 13.49 -20.15
C LEU A 157 1.56 12.82 -21.36
N LYS A 158 0.74 12.32 -22.30
CA LYS A 158 1.20 11.56 -23.48
C LYS A 158 2.10 12.43 -24.36
N GLY A 159 3.28 11.90 -24.68
CA GLY A 159 4.27 12.60 -25.51
C GLY A 159 5.11 13.63 -24.76
N ILE A 160 4.85 13.84 -23.46
CA ILE A 160 5.60 14.78 -22.60
C ILE A 160 6.44 14.00 -21.57
N TYR A 161 5.84 12.97 -20.95
CA TYR A 161 6.48 12.14 -19.94
C TYR A 161 6.56 10.67 -20.36
N ALA A 162 7.55 9.94 -19.84
CA ALA A 162 7.70 8.52 -20.11
C ALA A 162 6.55 7.71 -19.49
N GLN A 163 6.18 6.58 -20.10
CA GLN A 163 5.08 5.74 -19.62
C GLN A 163 5.28 5.31 -18.14
N ARG A 164 6.53 5.07 -17.73
CA ARG A 164 6.88 4.73 -16.34
C ARG A 164 6.56 5.88 -15.37
N GLU A 165 6.73 7.13 -15.78
CA GLU A 165 6.38 8.31 -14.97
C GLU A 165 4.86 8.50 -14.93
N VAL A 166 4.16 8.22 -16.03
CA VAL A 166 2.69 8.32 -16.10
C VAL A 166 2.00 7.28 -15.21
N ASP A 167 2.52 6.05 -15.17
CA ASP A 167 1.99 4.94 -14.36
C ASP A 167 2.57 4.87 -12.93
N ASP A 168 3.24 5.93 -12.49
CA ASP A 168 3.77 6.04 -11.14
C ASP A 168 2.64 6.01 -10.10
N ILE A 169 2.81 5.26 -9.02
CA ILE A 169 1.83 5.17 -7.94
C ILE A 169 1.52 6.53 -7.29
N ALA A 170 2.45 7.47 -7.29
CA ALA A 170 2.23 8.84 -6.82
C ALA A 170 1.37 9.67 -7.80
N ASN A 171 1.04 9.16 -8.99
CA ASN A 171 -0.02 9.70 -9.84
C ASN A 171 -1.37 9.00 -9.61
N LEU A 172 -1.48 8.04 -8.69
CA LEU A 172 -2.71 7.25 -8.52
C LEU A 172 -3.46 7.61 -7.24
N ALA A 173 -4.78 7.76 -7.33
CA ALA A 173 -5.69 7.91 -6.20
C ALA A 173 -6.70 6.76 -6.18
N PHE A 174 -7.05 6.24 -5.01
CA PHE A 174 -8.08 5.22 -4.84
C PHE A 174 -9.45 5.89 -4.78
N ILE A 175 -10.25 5.65 -5.82
CA ILE A 175 -11.64 6.09 -5.93
C ILE A 175 -12.46 4.98 -6.60
N SER A 176 -13.78 5.07 -6.50
CA SER A 176 -14.68 4.14 -7.17
C SER A 176 -14.60 4.27 -8.70
N GLY A 177 -14.97 3.19 -9.40
CA GLY A 177 -15.09 3.21 -10.86
C GLY A 177 -16.09 4.26 -11.36
N ASP A 178 -17.16 4.54 -10.59
CA ASP A 178 -18.12 5.60 -10.90
C ASP A 178 -17.50 6.99 -10.85
N THR A 179 -16.76 7.31 -9.78
CA THR A 179 -16.06 8.60 -9.69
C THR A 179 -14.99 8.73 -10.76
N ASN A 180 -14.23 7.66 -11.03
CA ASN A 180 -13.23 7.64 -12.10
C ASN A 180 -13.87 7.94 -13.47
N ARG A 181 -15.02 7.32 -13.78
CA ARG A 181 -15.79 7.60 -15.01
C ARG A 181 -16.28 9.05 -15.07
N LYS A 182 -16.70 9.62 -13.94
CA LYS A 182 -17.16 11.03 -13.88
C LYS A 182 -16.02 12.02 -14.12
N ILE A 183 -14.82 11.77 -13.56
CA ILE A 183 -13.65 12.61 -13.81
C ILE A 183 -13.16 12.45 -15.26
N SER A 184 -13.21 11.22 -15.79
CA SER A 184 -12.86 10.92 -17.17
C SER A 184 -11.45 11.44 -17.53
N LYS A 185 -11.34 12.33 -18.51
CA LYS A 185 -10.09 12.92 -19.00
C LYS A 185 -9.87 14.36 -18.54
N THR A 186 -10.71 14.85 -17.63
CA THR A 186 -10.63 16.22 -17.11
C THR A 186 -9.30 16.43 -16.39
N LYS A 187 -8.62 17.55 -16.62
CA LYS A 187 -7.28 17.79 -16.06
C LYS A 187 -7.37 18.01 -14.55
N PHE A 188 -6.30 17.64 -13.84
CA PHE A 188 -6.20 17.78 -12.39
C PHE A 188 -6.57 19.17 -11.88
N LYS A 189 -6.00 20.22 -12.50
CA LYS A 189 -6.30 21.62 -12.15
C LYS A 189 -7.76 22.02 -12.32
N ASP A 190 -8.48 21.37 -13.24
CA ASP A 190 -9.83 21.74 -13.63
C ASP A 190 -10.84 21.04 -12.70
N TYR A 191 -10.67 19.74 -12.40
CA TYR A 191 -11.64 19.03 -11.57
C TYR A 191 -11.40 19.21 -10.06
N LEU A 192 -10.16 19.38 -9.60
CA LEU A 192 -9.86 19.40 -8.17
C LEU A 192 -10.61 20.50 -7.39
N PRO A 193 -10.69 21.77 -7.87
CA PRO A 193 -11.40 22.83 -7.16
C PRO A 193 -12.88 22.51 -6.92
N ASP A 194 -13.54 21.88 -7.89
CA ASP A 194 -14.95 21.49 -7.77
C ASP A 194 -15.17 20.44 -6.69
N PHE A 195 -14.28 19.44 -6.59
CA PHE A 195 -14.35 18.48 -5.50
C PHE A 195 -14.01 19.12 -4.15
N ILE A 196 -12.99 19.98 -4.07
CA ILE A 196 -12.65 20.70 -2.82
C ILE A 196 -13.86 21.50 -2.33
N LYS A 197 -14.55 22.21 -3.23
CA LYS A 197 -15.76 22.97 -2.89
C LYS A 197 -16.89 22.07 -2.37
N ARG A 198 -17.00 20.83 -2.88
CA ARG A 198 -18.07 19.90 -2.54
C ARG A 198 -17.82 19.11 -1.26
N ILE A 199 -16.60 18.61 -1.06
CA ILE A 199 -16.28 17.64 -0.01
C ILE A 199 -15.15 18.10 0.93
N GLY A 200 -14.64 19.32 0.74
CA GLY A 200 -13.49 19.83 1.48
C GLY A 200 -12.17 19.20 1.05
N THR A 201 -11.13 19.40 1.87
CA THR A 201 -9.75 18.99 1.58
C THR A 201 -9.36 17.65 2.21
N GLU A 202 -10.12 17.19 3.20
CA GLU A 202 -9.79 16.04 4.05
C GLU A 202 -9.62 14.74 3.25
N ALA A 203 -10.52 14.47 2.29
CA ALA A 203 -10.45 13.27 1.45
C ALA A 203 -9.16 13.20 0.59
N PHE A 204 -8.59 14.35 0.23
CA PHE A 204 -7.33 14.46 -0.51
C PHE A 204 -6.13 14.26 0.42
N ALA A 205 -6.20 14.82 1.64
CA ALA A 205 -5.18 14.64 2.68
C ALA A 205 -5.03 13.16 3.11
N HIS A 206 -6.15 12.42 3.22
CA HIS A 206 -6.13 10.98 3.52
C HIS A 206 -5.42 10.14 2.45
N GLN A 207 -5.29 10.66 1.23
CA GLN A 207 -4.58 10.01 0.11
C GLN A 207 -3.29 10.73 -0.29
N CYS A 208 -2.80 11.61 0.60
CA CYS A 208 -1.56 12.38 0.41
C CYS A 208 -1.52 13.13 -0.93
N ILE A 209 -2.64 13.72 -1.37
CA ILE A 209 -2.69 14.50 -2.62
C ILE A 209 -2.33 15.96 -2.29
N PRO A 210 -1.22 16.49 -2.84
CA PRO A 210 -0.88 17.90 -2.72
C PRO A 210 -2.01 18.79 -3.22
N LEU A 211 -2.33 19.82 -2.42
CA LEU A 211 -3.39 20.77 -2.73
C LEU A 211 -2.84 22.14 -3.14
N ASP A 212 -1.54 22.36 -3.15
CA ASP A 212 -0.96 23.64 -3.58
C ASP A 212 -1.26 23.89 -5.06
N ASP A 213 -1.65 25.11 -5.40
CA ASP A 213 -1.93 25.50 -6.80
C ASP A 213 -0.69 25.36 -7.69
N ASN A 214 0.50 25.46 -7.10
CA ASN A 214 1.81 25.41 -7.78
C ASN A 214 2.25 24.00 -8.22
N VAL A 215 1.41 22.98 -8.05
CA VAL A 215 1.72 21.59 -8.48
C VAL A 215 0.56 20.93 -9.24
N ARG A 216 -0.31 21.73 -9.89
CA ARG A 216 -1.52 21.23 -10.57
C ARG A 216 -1.42 21.23 -12.09
N GLU A 217 -0.47 21.97 -12.66
CA GLU A 217 -0.25 22.05 -14.10
C GLU A 217 0.65 20.92 -14.61
N VAL A 218 0.55 20.61 -15.90
CA VAL A 218 1.27 19.49 -16.52
C VAL A 218 2.79 19.67 -16.45
N ASP A 219 3.30 20.90 -16.61
CA ASP A 219 4.72 21.22 -16.50
C ASP A 219 5.28 21.06 -15.07
N GLN A 220 4.41 21.08 -14.06
CA GLN A 220 4.73 20.86 -12.65
C GLN A 220 4.65 19.39 -12.23
N TYR A 221 4.34 18.47 -13.15
CA TYR A 221 4.06 17.07 -12.84
C TYR A 221 5.19 16.37 -12.05
N LYS A 222 6.46 16.64 -12.36
CA LYS A 222 7.58 16.05 -11.61
C LYS A 222 7.65 16.55 -10.17
N SER A 223 7.41 17.84 -9.96
CA SER A 223 7.34 18.44 -8.62
C SER A 223 6.16 17.87 -7.83
N PHE A 224 5.02 17.68 -8.48
CA PHE A 224 3.86 17.01 -7.89
C PHE A 224 4.22 15.58 -7.43
N LEU A 225 4.84 14.77 -8.30
CA LEU A 225 5.25 13.41 -7.95
C LEU A 225 6.21 13.40 -6.76
N ALA A 226 7.22 14.27 -6.75
CA ALA A 226 8.19 14.35 -5.67
C ALA A 226 7.52 14.70 -4.32
N ALA A 227 6.70 15.75 -4.29
CA ALA A 227 5.98 16.16 -3.08
C ALA A 227 5.02 15.07 -2.57
N ARG A 228 4.31 14.42 -3.49
CA ARG A 228 3.38 13.33 -3.16
C ARG A 228 4.10 12.09 -2.66
N ARG A 229 5.22 11.69 -3.26
CA ARG A 229 6.03 10.55 -2.77
C ARG A 229 6.55 10.79 -1.36
N ALA A 230 6.99 12.01 -1.03
CA ALA A 230 7.39 12.35 0.33
C ALA A 230 6.25 12.13 1.34
N SER A 231 5.07 12.66 1.04
CA SER A 231 3.88 12.50 1.88
C SER A 231 3.37 11.05 1.96
N ILE A 232 3.49 10.28 0.89
CA ILE A 232 3.16 8.84 0.86
C ILE A 232 4.12 8.05 1.74
N ALA A 233 5.43 8.30 1.64
CA ALA A 233 6.45 7.62 2.43
C ALA A 233 6.22 7.84 3.93
N GLU A 234 5.96 9.07 4.35
CA GLU A 234 5.61 9.40 5.74
C GLU A 234 4.36 8.64 6.21
N ARG A 235 3.28 8.68 5.41
CA ARG A 235 2.03 7.97 5.71
C ARG A 235 2.23 6.45 5.82
N LEU A 236 3.02 5.87 4.92
CA LEU A 236 3.34 4.45 4.93
C LEU A 236 4.11 4.09 6.21
N ASN A 237 5.15 4.85 6.56
CA ASN A 237 5.96 4.57 7.75
C ASN A 237 5.14 4.72 9.04
N ALA A 238 4.27 5.73 9.12
CA ALA A 238 3.33 5.87 10.24
C ALA A 238 2.36 4.68 10.35
N TYR A 239 1.88 4.15 9.21
CA TYR A 239 1.00 2.98 9.17
C TYR A 239 1.70 1.66 9.53
N LEU A 240 2.92 1.47 9.02
CA LEU A 240 3.76 0.31 9.31
C LEU A 240 4.10 0.27 10.80
N GLY A 241 4.39 1.43 11.39
CA GLY A 241 4.86 1.57 12.77
C GLY A 241 6.36 1.30 12.90
N ASP A 242 6.79 1.08 14.13
CA ASP A 242 8.17 0.77 14.51
C ASP A 242 8.19 -0.57 15.27
N PRO A 243 9.21 -1.43 15.12
CA PRO A 243 9.36 -2.66 15.91
C PRO A 243 9.71 -2.45 17.39
N LEU A 244 9.66 -1.23 17.92
CA LEU A 244 9.92 -0.91 19.34
C LEU A 244 9.18 -1.81 20.33
#